data_AF-A0A482T261-F1
#
_entry.id   AF-A0A482T261-F1
#
_cell.length_a   1.000
_cell.length_b   1.000
_cell.length_c   1.000
_cell.angle_alpha   90.00
_cell.angle_beta   90.00
_cell.angle_gamma   90.00
#
_symmetry.space_group_name_H-M   'P 1'
#
loop_
_entity.id
_entity.type
_entity.pdbx_description
1 polymer ?
#
loop_
_entity_poly.entity_id
_entity_poly.type
_entity_poly.pdbx_seq_one_letter_code
_entity_poly.pdbx_strand_id
1 'polypeptide(L)'
;MSRNTEPPTNVEEAIDRIDSRGAKIQREQLEQTLSQLQQDGKLTADQRVAVEELSERLVDRLLAVPRASLQDAERSADDERIETAITLFE
;
A
#
# COMPACT_ATOMS: atom_id res chain seq x y z
N MET A 1 -16.00 -12.28 13.60
CA MET A 1 -16.16 -11.35 12.45
C MET A 1 -15.16 -11.78 11.39
N SER A 2 -15.48 -12.84 10.64
CA SER A 2 -14.67 -13.27 9.50
C SER A 2 -14.84 -12.23 8.41
N ARG A 3 -13.77 -11.53 8.04
CA ARG A 3 -13.77 -10.77 6.79
C ARG A 3 -13.73 -11.81 5.66
N ASN A 4 -14.73 -11.79 4.79
CA ASN A 4 -14.68 -12.51 3.51
C ASN A 4 -13.44 -12.04 2.76
N THR A 5 -12.40 -12.86 2.76
CA THR A 5 -11.25 -12.76 1.85
C THR A 5 -11.50 -13.77 0.75
N GLU A 6 -12.48 -13.51 -0.10
CA GLU A 6 -12.49 -14.17 -1.40
C GLU A 6 -11.26 -13.64 -2.16
N PRO A 7 -10.44 -14.50 -2.78
CA PRO A 7 -9.31 -14.05 -3.58
C PRO A 7 -9.82 -13.06 -4.64
N PRO A 8 -9.05 -11.99 -4.95
CA PRO A 8 -9.46 -11.04 -5.97
C PRO A 8 -9.75 -11.78 -7.27
N THR A 9 -10.83 -11.38 -7.94
CA THR A 9 -11.31 -12.09 -9.13
C THR A 9 -10.61 -11.62 -10.41
N ASN A 10 -9.89 -10.48 -10.33
CA ASN A 10 -9.08 -9.92 -11.41
C ASN A 10 -7.98 -8.99 -10.86
N VAL A 11 -7.12 -8.50 -11.77
CA VAL A 11 -5.96 -7.66 -11.46
C VAL A 11 -6.34 -6.28 -10.91
N GLU A 12 -7.38 -5.65 -11.44
CA GLU A 12 -7.86 -4.34 -10.96
C GLU A 12 -8.28 -4.41 -9.49
N GLU A 13 -9.06 -5.42 -9.12
CA GLU A 13 -9.48 -5.65 -7.74
C GLU A 13 -8.29 -5.91 -6.80
N ALA A 14 -7.28 -6.65 -7.27
CA ALA A 14 -6.05 -6.89 -6.51
C ALA A 14 -5.26 -5.58 -6.28
N ILE A 15 -5.17 -4.72 -7.30
CA ILE A 15 -4.52 -3.40 -7.19
C ILE A 15 -5.27 -2.52 -6.18
N ASP A 16 -6.60 -2.46 -6.24
CA ASP A 16 -7.42 -1.67 -5.32
C ASP A 16 -7.24 -2.12 -3.85
N ARG A 17 -7.09 -3.43 -3.63
CA ARG A 17 -6.88 -3.99 -2.29
C ARG A 17 -5.48 -3.70 -1.76
N ILE A 18 -4.40 -3.87 -2.54
CA ILE A 18 -3.04 -3.51 -2.08
C ILE A 18 -2.95 -2.00 -1.79
N ASP A 19 -3.62 -1.17 -2.59
CA ASP A 19 -3.66 0.28 -2.42
C ASP A 19 -4.42 0.67 -1.15
N SER A 20 -5.59 0.08 -0.95
CA SER A 20 -6.39 0.29 0.26
C SER A 20 -5.65 -0.15 1.52
N ARG A 21 -4.97 -1.30 1.46
CA ARG A 21 -4.15 -1.81 2.56
C ARG A 21 -2.94 -0.92 2.82
N GLY A 22 -2.24 -0.50 1.77
CA GLY A 22 -1.09 0.42 1.85
C GLY A 22 -1.48 1.76 2.48
N ALA A 23 -2.56 2.38 2.01
CA ALA A 23 -3.08 3.64 2.57
C ALA A 23 -3.50 3.50 4.03
N LYS A 24 -4.06 2.34 4.42
CA LYS A 24 -4.39 2.07 5.82
C LYS A 24 -3.12 2.00 6.69
N ILE A 25 -2.13 1.20 6.29
CA ILE A 25 -0.87 1.07 7.03
C ILE A 25 -0.14 2.41 7.12
N GLN A 26 -0.08 3.16 6.01
CA GLN A 26 0.49 4.50 5.97
C GLN A 26 -0.10 5.39 7.05
N ARG A 27 -1.43 5.47 7.11
CA ARG A 27 -2.14 6.34 8.05
C ARG A 27 -1.83 5.96 9.50
N GLU A 28 -1.91 4.67 9.82
CA GLU A 28 -1.61 4.16 11.16
C GLU A 28 -0.16 4.46 11.59
N GLN A 29 0.81 4.27 10.69
CA GLN A 29 2.22 4.54 10.98
C GLN A 29 2.54 6.03 11.02
N LEU A 30 1.93 6.85 10.16
CA LEU A 30 2.08 8.29 10.14
C LEU A 30 1.53 8.92 11.43
N GLU A 31 0.32 8.53 11.84
CA GLU A 31 -0.29 8.97 13.10
C GLU A 31 0.58 8.61 14.31
N GLN A 32 1.10 7.38 14.35
CA GLN A 32 2.00 6.93 15.41
C GLN A 32 3.30 7.74 15.44
N THR A 33 3.92 7.96 14.27
CA THR A 33 5.18 8.70 14.13
C THR A 33 5.02 10.16 14.54
N LEU A 34 3.98 10.84 14.05
CA LEU A 34 3.70 12.23 14.40
C LEU A 34 3.42 12.39 15.90
N SER A 35 2.70 11.44 16.51
CA SER A 35 2.46 11.41 17.95
C SER A 35 3.78 11.34 18.75
N GLN A 36 4.71 10.47 18.33
CA GLN A 36 6.03 10.36 18.97
C GLN A 36 6.86 11.64 18.81
N LEU A 37 6.91 12.21 17.60
CA LEU A 37 7.66 13.44 17.33
C LEU A 37 7.10 14.66 18.09
N GLN A 38 5.79 14.69 18.31
CA GLN A 38 5.14 15.74 19.09
C GLN A 38 5.47 15.62 20.59
N GLN A 39 5.56 14.40 21.14
CA GLN A 39 5.95 14.17 22.53
C GLN A 39 7.38 14.65 22.81
N ASP A 40 8.27 14.55 21.83
CA ASP A 40 9.65 15.04 21.93
C ASP A 40 9.77 16.57 21.86
N GLY A 41 8.68 17.29 21.61
CA GLY A 41 8.62 18.75 21.57
C GLY A 41 9.34 19.37 20.36
N LYS A 42 9.69 18.57 19.36
CA LYS A 42 10.56 18.97 18.23
C LYS A 42 9.85 19.11 16.89
N LEU A 43 8.54 18.84 16.83
CA LEU A 43 7.80 18.86 15.57
C LEU A 43 7.28 20.25 15.22
N THR A 44 7.91 20.90 14.25
CA THR A 44 7.38 22.09 13.59
C THR A 44 6.34 21.74 12.52
N ALA A 45 5.58 22.73 12.06
CA ALA A 45 4.62 22.54 10.96
C ALA A 45 5.30 22.07 9.66
N ASP A 46 6.45 22.65 9.31
CA ASP A 46 7.19 22.27 8.10
C ASP A 46 7.72 20.84 8.18
N GLN A 47 8.21 20.42 9.36
CA GLN A 47 8.64 19.03 9.56
C GLN A 47 7.48 18.04 9.53
N ARG A 48 6.30 18.45 10.01
CA ARG A 48 5.09 17.62 9.91
C ARG A 48 4.75 17.36 8.45
N VAL A 49 4.69 18.40 7.62
CA VAL A 49 4.45 18.28 6.17
C VAL A 49 5.51 17.39 5.52
N ALA A 50 6.78 17.58 5.86
CA ALA A 50 7.86 16.75 5.31
C ALA A 50 7.72 15.25 5.67
N VAL A 51 7.25 14.93 6.89
CA VAL A 51 6.98 13.54 7.30
C VAL A 51 5.76 12.97 6.58
N GLU A 52 4.70 13.76 6.41
CA GLU A 52 3.51 13.39 5.63
C GLU A 52 3.90 13.06 4.17
N GLU A 53 4.61 13.95 3.49
CA GLU A 53 5.12 13.74 2.12
C GLU A 53 6.06 12.52 2.00
N LEU A 54 6.94 12.33 2.99
CA LEU A 54 7.82 11.16 3.03
C LEU A 54 7.00 9.87 3.13
N SER A 55 5.96 9.85 3.97
CA SER A 55 5.10 8.68 4.13
C SER A 55 4.41 8.28 2.83
N GLU A 56 3.93 9.27 2.06
CA GLU A 56 3.31 9.06 0.75
C GLU A 56 4.30 8.44 -0.24
N ARG A 57 5.49 9.03 -0.34
CA ARG A 57 6.56 8.57 -1.24
C ARG A 57 7.02 7.15 -0.91
N LEU A 58 7.08 6.79 0.37
CA LEU A 58 7.45 5.44 0.80
C LEU A 58 6.43 4.40 0.35
N VAL A 59 5.14 4.70 0.52
CA VAL A 59 4.05 3.79 0.14
C VAL A 59 3.98 3.65 -1.38
N ASP A 60 4.04 4.76 -2.11
CA ASP A 60 4.07 4.72 -3.57
C ASP A 60 5.24 3.90 -4.09
N ARG A 61 6.43 4.07 -3.49
CA ARG A 61 7.60 3.30 -3.90
C ARG A 61 7.46 1.82 -3.59
N LEU A 62 6.88 1.47 -2.44
CA LEU A 62 6.68 0.10 -2.03
C LEU A 62 5.64 -0.61 -2.91
N LEU A 63 4.53 0.07 -3.23
CA LEU A 63 3.44 -0.47 -4.04
C LEU A 63 3.74 -0.49 -5.55
N ALA A 64 4.75 0.26 -6.02
CA ALA A 64 5.12 0.25 -7.43
C ALA A 64 5.46 -1.15 -7.97
N VAL A 65 6.15 -1.98 -7.18
CA VAL A 65 6.54 -3.35 -7.58
C VAL A 65 5.33 -4.29 -7.71
N PRO A 66 4.47 -4.47 -6.70
CA PRO A 66 3.29 -5.32 -6.83
C PRO A 66 2.32 -4.85 -7.92
N ARG A 67 2.09 -3.53 -8.05
CA ARG A 67 1.28 -2.96 -9.14
C ARG A 67 1.84 -3.34 -10.52
N ALA A 68 3.14 -3.17 -10.71
CA ALA A 68 3.78 -3.54 -11.98
C ALA A 68 3.69 -5.04 -12.25
N SER A 69 3.92 -5.89 -11.25
CA SER A 69 3.84 -7.35 -11.40
C SER A 69 2.44 -7.82 -11.77
N LEU A 70 1.40 -7.25 -11.16
CA LEU A 70 0.00 -7.57 -11.48
C LEU A 70 -0.36 -7.13 -12.89
N GLN A 71 0.02 -5.91 -13.28
CA GLN A 71 -0.20 -5.40 -14.64
C GLN A 71 0.58 -6.19 -15.71
N ASP A 72 1.80 -6.62 -15.40
CA ASP A 72 2.60 -7.45 -16.30
C ASP A 72 1.95 -8.83 -16.50
N ALA A 73 1.39 -9.42 -15.44
CA ALA A 73 0.63 -10.66 -15.52
C ALA A 73 -0.64 -10.49 -16.39
N GLU A 74 -1.39 -9.41 -16.19
CA GLU A 74 -2.57 -9.08 -17.00
C GLU A 74 -2.24 -8.96 -18.49
N ARG A 75 -1.16 -8.23 -18.82
CA ARG A 75 -0.71 -8.05 -20.21
C ARG A 75 -0.27 -9.35 -20.87
N SER A 76 0.16 -10.34 -20.09
CA SER A 76 0.52 -11.65 -20.63
C SER A 76 -0.67 -12.53 -20.99
N ALA A 77 -1.90 -12.16 -20.57
CA ALA A 77 -3.13 -12.92 -20.79
C ALA A 77 -2.99 -14.41 -20.40
N ASP A 78 -2.20 -14.66 -19.36
CA ASP A 78 -1.88 -15.97 -18.83
C ASP A 78 -2.51 -16.08 -17.44
N ASP A 79 -3.61 -16.83 -17.36
CA ASP A 79 -4.41 -16.97 -16.14
C ASP A 79 -3.58 -17.52 -14.97
N GLU A 80 -2.62 -18.41 -15.23
CA GLU A 80 -1.73 -18.98 -14.19
C GLU A 80 -0.78 -17.91 -13.63
N ARG A 81 -0.30 -16.98 -14.47
CA ARG A 81 0.51 -15.85 -14.01
C ARG A 81 -0.32 -14.83 -13.24
N ILE A 82 -1.56 -14.59 -13.66
CA ILE A 82 -2.48 -13.69 -12.95
C ILE A 82 -2.76 -14.24 -11.55
N GLU A 83 -3.12 -15.52 -11.44
CA GLU A 83 -3.37 -16.19 -10.16
C GLU A 83 -2.11 -16.17 -9.26
N THR A 84 -0.94 -16.44 -9.84
CA THR A 84 0.33 -16.38 -9.11
C THR A 84 0.63 -14.98 -8.59
N ALA A 85 0.47 -13.94 -9.44
CA ALA A 85 0.72 -12.56 -9.06
C ALA A 85 -0.24 -12.09 -7.96
N ILE A 86 -1.53 -12.44 -8.07
CA ILE A 86 -2.53 -12.19 -7.03
C ILE A 86 -2.11 -12.85 -5.72
N THR A 87 -1.79 -14.15 -5.74
CA THR A 87 -1.41 -14.90 -4.53
C THR A 87 -0.15 -14.36 -3.84
N LEU A 88 0.79 -13.78 -4.60
CA LEU A 88 2.02 -13.24 -4.05
C LEU A 88 1.83 -11.91 -3.31
N PHE A 89 0.82 -11.12 -3.69
CA PHE A 89 0.69 -9.73 -3.24
C PHE A 89 -0.60 -9.43 -2.46
N GLU A 90 -1.60 -10.30 -2.53
CA GLU A 90 -2.87 -10.24 -1.80
C GLU A 90 -3.04 -11.40 -0.80
#